data_AF-A0A521YRT4-F1
#
_entry.id   AF-A0A521YRT4-F1
#
_cell.length_a   1.000
_cell.length_b   1.000
_cell.length_c   1.000
_cell.angle_alpha   90.00
_cell.angle_beta   90.00
_cell.angle_gamma   90.00
#
_symmetry.space_group_name_H-M   'P 1'
#
loop_
_entity.id
_entity.type
_entity.pdbx_description
1 polymer ?
#
loop_
_entity_poly.entity_id
_entity_poly.type
_entity_poly.pdbx_seq_one_letter_code
_entity_poly.pdbx_strand_id
1 'polypeptide(L)'
;MTDTLLWRAAAATLLFAALEAAGGYWTGSLALLSDAGHMVTDAMALALGALAARIARRPPSSRHSYGLGRAEIFAAAINACTMLAIAAAIAYEAVQRLKEPADIHGAAAAAIALAGLALNLAIVKWLMPHRHDMNARAAALHVLGDLLGSIAAIVSGAVIALTGWTPIDSLASLLIGVLIAVSSLRLLHEAFHALMEGVPLRLSVEELGREMAAAEGVDSVHDLHVWTLSGSRIALSAHVVVRDLSHWDRTLPALQALLRERFGIEHVTLQPEPATAPLVRVAVPGLARSKR
;
A
#
# COMPACT_ATOMS: atom_id res chain seq x y z
N MET A 1 4.53 12.11 -23.31
CA MET A 1 5.89 11.57 -23.60
C MET A 1 6.36 10.64 -22.48
N THR A 2 6.05 10.94 -21.21
CA THR A 2 6.32 10.10 -20.04
C THR A 2 5.51 8.79 -20.02
N ASP A 3 4.25 8.79 -20.43
CA ASP A 3 3.45 7.55 -20.47
C ASP A 3 4.04 6.48 -21.39
N THR A 4 4.48 6.86 -22.60
CA THR A 4 5.11 5.92 -23.54
C THR A 4 6.43 5.38 -23.01
N LEU A 5 7.17 6.19 -22.23
CA LEU A 5 8.40 5.79 -21.56
C LEU A 5 8.12 4.74 -20.47
N LEU A 6 7.12 4.99 -19.62
CA LEU A 6 6.71 4.08 -18.55
C LEU A 6 6.22 2.74 -19.11
N TRP A 7 5.41 2.75 -20.18
CA TRP A 7 4.98 1.51 -20.85
C TRP A 7 6.13 0.71 -21.45
N ARG A 8 7.14 1.38 -22.00
CA ARG A 8 8.35 0.71 -22.51
C ARG A 8 9.19 0.10 -21.38
N ALA A 9 9.34 0.81 -20.26
CA ALA A 9 10.02 0.29 -19.07
C ALA A 9 9.28 -0.93 -18.50
N ALA A 10 7.95 -0.85 -18.36
CA ALA A 10 7.12 -1.96 -17.89
C ALA A 10 7.21 -3.18 -18.84
N ALA A 11 7.13 -2.96 -20.16
CA ALA A 11 7.27 -4.03 -21.14
C ALA A 11 8.66 -4.68 -21.13
N ALA A 12 9.73 -3.88 -20.97
CA ALA A 12 11.09 -4.41 -20.84
C ALA A 12 11.26 -5.26 -19.58
N THR A 13 10.72 -4.78 -18.44
CA THR A 13 10.75 -5.50 -17.16
C THR A 13 9.99 -6.83 -17.26
N LEU A 14 8.79 -6.81 -17.84
CA LEU A 14 7.98 -8.02 -18.07
C LEU A 14 8.65 -9.04 -19.00
N LEU A 15 9.23 -8.56 -20.10
CA LEU A 15 9.95 -9.43 -21.02
C LEU A 15 11.14 -10.08 -20.32
N PHE A 16 11.86 -9.30 -19.51
CA PHE A 16 13.01 -9.79 -18.78
C PHE A 16 12.61 -10.76 -17.66
N ALA A 17 11.52 -10.52 -16.95
CA ALA A 17 10.95 -11.48 -16.01
C ALA A 17 10.64 -12.83 -16.65
N ALA A 18 10.13 -12.84 -17.89
CA ALA A 18 9.94 -14.09 -18.64
C ALA A 18 11.27 -14.79 -18.98
N LEU A 19 12.32 -14.02 -19.32
CA LEU A 19 13.67 -14.56 -19.56
C LEU A 19 14.28 -15.14 -18.28
N GLU A 20 14.11 -14.51 -17.13
CA GLU A 20 14.56 -15.04 -15.84
C GLU A 20 13.76 -16.26 -15.40
N ALA A 21 12.45 -16.28 -15.61
CA ALA A 21 11.64 -17.46 -15.30
C ALA A 21 12.10 -18.67 -16.13
N ALA A 22 12.30 -18.48 -17.44
CA ALA A 22 12.82 -19.51 -18.33
C ALA A 22 14.27 -19.89 -17.97
N GLY A 23 15.10 -18.90 -17.66
CA GLY A 23 16.48 -19.05 -17.24
C GLY A 23 16.63 -19.81 -15.92
N GLY A 24 15.81 -19.50 -14.93
CA GLY A 24 15.79 -20.14 -13.62
C GLY A 24 15.33 -21.59 -13.74
N TYR A 25 14.32 -21.86 -14.57
CA TYR A 25 13.92 -23.23 -14.88
C TYR A 25 15.03 -24.02 -15.58
N TRP A 26 15.70 -23.43 -16.58
CA TRP A 26 16.77 -24.09 -17.32
C TRP A 26 18.05 -24.30 -16.51
N THR A 27 18.41 -23.35 -15.65
CA THR A 27 19.60 -23.42 -14.81
C THR A 27 19.39 -24.20 -13.52
N GLY A 28 18.13 -24.47 -13.16
CA GLY A 28 17.77 -25.03 -11.86
C GLY A 28 17.91 -24.03 -10.72
N SER A 29 18.20 -22.74 -10.95
CA SER A 29 18.36 -21.75 -9.88
C SER A 29 16.99 -21.29 -9.35
N LEU A 30 16.76 -21.58 -8.07
CA LEU A 30 15.61 -21.06 -7.34
C LEU A 30 15.75 -19.56 -7.06
N ALA A 31 16.97 -19.03 -6.90
CA ALA A 31 17.17 -17.60 -6.69
C ALA A 31 16.68 -16.79 -7.91
N LEU A 32 17.00 -17.27 -9.11
CA LEU A 32 16.54 -16.65 -10.36
C LEU A 32 15.03 -16.80 -10.57
N LEU A 33 14.45 -17.96 -10.22
CA LEU A 33 13.00 -18.14 -10.21
C LEU A 33 12.30 -17.23 -9.18
N SER A 34 12.95 -16.95 -8.06
CA SER A 34 12.42 -16.07 -7.01
C SER A 34 12.37 -14.62 -7.47
N ASP A 35 13.43 -14.14 -8.11
CA ASP A 35 13.50 -12.78 -8.70
C ASP A 35 12.45 -12.62 -9.82
N ALA A 36 12.35 -13.61 -10.72
CA ALA A 36 11.33 -13.65 -11.75
C ALA A 36 9.90 -13.65 -11.18
N GLY A 37 9.66 -14.44 -10.13
CA GLY A 37 8.39 -14.51 -9.43
C GLY A 37 7.96 -13.15 -8.88
N HIS A 38 8.90 -12.43 -8.24
CA HIS A 38 8.67 -11.07 -7.73
C HIS A 38 8.26 -10.09 -8.84
N MET A 39 9.00 -10.06 -9.96
CA MET A 39 8.69 -9.15 -11.07
C MET A 39 7.34 -9.45 -11.73
N VAL A 40 6.98 -10.73 -11.88
CA VAL A 40 5.65 -11.11 -12.39
C VAL A 40 4.55 -10.59 -11.49
N THR A 41 4.70 -10.74 -10.18
CA THR A 41 3.73 -10.20 -9.23
C THR A 41 3.67 -8.68 -9.23
N ASP A 42 4.76 -7.97 -9.43
CA ASP A 42 4.73 -6.51 -9.54
C ASP A 42 3.96 -6.07 -10.78
N ALA A 43 4.15 -6.76 -11.91
CA ALA A 43 3.36 -6.51 -13.09
C ALA A 43 1.87 -6.82 -12.87
N MET A 44 1.54 -7.89 -12.15
CA MET A 44 0.16 -8.19 -11.73
C MET A 44 -0.40 -7.10 -10.82
N ALA A 45 0.39 -6.61 -9.86
CA ALA A 45 0.02 -5.53 -8.95
C ALA A 45 -0.32 -4.25 -9.72
N LEU A 46 0.50 -3.88 -10.71
CA LEU A 46 0.26 -2.74 -11.58
C LEU A 46 -1.02 -2.92 -12.41
N ALA A 47 -1.23 -4.11 -12.99
CA ALA A 47 -2.43 -4.39 -13.77
C ALA A 47 -3.71 -4.33 -12.91
N LEU A 48 -3.69 -4.97 -11.74
CA LEU A 48 -4.78 -4.95 -10.76
C LEU A 48 -5.04 -3.53 -10.24
N GLY A 49 -3.98 -2.79 -9.90
CA GLY A 49 -4.07 -1.41 -9.46
C GLY A 49 -4.65 -0.49 -10.53
N ALA A 50 -4.24 -0.64 -11.80
CA ALA A 50 -4.78 0.14 -12.91
C ALA A 50 -6.27 -0.16 -13.15
N LEU A 51 -6.67 -1.43 -13.08
CA LEU A 51 -8.07 -1.85 -13.15
C LEU A 51 -8.87 -1.26 -11.99
N ALA A 52 -8.35 -1.37 -10.76
CA ALA A 52 -8.98 -0.84 -9.57
C ALA A 52 -9.16 0.68 -9.63
N ALA A 53 -8.13 1.41 -10.07
CA ALA A 53 -8.21 2.86 -10.29
C ALA A 53 -9.23 3.24 -11.37
N ARG A 54 -9.36 2.43 -12.44
CA ARG A 54 -10.42 2.61 -13.44
C ARG A 54 -11.82 2.40 -12.84
N ILE A 55 -11.97 1.43 -11.95
CA ILE A 55 -13.23 1.18 -11.22
C ILE A 55 -13.52 2.32 -10.24
N ALA A 56 -12.50 2.77 -9.48
CA ALA A 56 -12.60 3.83 -8.47
C ALA A 56 -12.97 5.20 -9.05
N ARG A 57 -12.64 5.46 -10.32
CA ARG A 57 -13.03 6.67 -11.06
C ARG A 57 -14.50 6.72 -11.45
N ARG A 58 -15.27 5.64 -11.28
CA ARG A 58 -16.71 5.67 -11.54
C ARG A 58 -17.40 6.61 -10.54
N PRO A 59 -18.32 7.48 -10.99
CA PRO A 59 -19.02 8.39 -10.11
C PRO A 59 -19.85 7.62 -9.08
N PRO A 60 -20.13 8.23 -7.91
CA PRO A 60 -21.06 7.66 -6.93
C PRO A 60 -22.42 7.31 -7.55
N SER A 61 -23.07 6.31 -6.97
CA SER A 61 -24.39 5.82 -7.41
C SER A 61 -25.33 5.69 -6.22
N SER A 62 -26.63 5.52 -6.45
CA SER A 62 -27.62 5.31 -5.37
C SER A 62 -27.32 4.07 -4.51
N ARG A 63 -26.62 3.07 -5.07
CA ARG A 63 -26.18 1.86 -4.33
C ARG A 63 -24.82 2.03 -3.65
N HIS A 64 -24.00 2.98 -4.12
CA HIS A 64 -22.66 3.27 -3.60
C HIS A 64 -22.49 4.78 -3.47
N SER A 65 -22.98 5.36 -2.37
CA SER A 65 -23.03 6.80 -2.12
C SER A 65 -21.64 7.45 -2.06
N TYR A 66 -20.62 6.70 -1.64
CA TYR A 66 -19.21 7.11 -1.66
C TYR A 66 -18.46 6.69 -2.95
N GLY A 67 -19.16 6.06 -3.90
CA GLY A 67 -18.55 5.48 -5.10
C GLY A 67 -17.81 4.16 -4.83
N LEU A 68 -16.93 3.80 -5.77
CA LEU A 68 -16.24 2.49 -5.79
C LEU A 68 -14.76 2.58 -5.43
N GLY A 69 -14.39 3.61 -4.68
CA GLY A 69 -12.99 3.91 -4.37
C GLY A 69 -12.26 2.80 -3.60
N ARG A 70 -12.99 2.02 -2.78
CA ARG A 70 -12.42 0.87 -2.04
C ARG A 70 -11.88 -0.24 -2.92
N ALA A 71 -12.20 -0.28 -4.22
CA ALA A 71 -11.65 -1.24 -5.15
C ALA A 71 -10.10 -1.24 -5.13
N GLU A 72 -9.48 -0.07 -4.92
CA GLU A 72 -8.02 0.07 -4.79
C GLU A 72 -7.47 -0.67 -3.57
N ILE A 73 -8.16 -0.56 -2.43
CA ILE A 73 -7.76 -1.22 -1.18
C ILE A 73 -7.88 -2.74 -1.32
N PHE A 74 -8.96 -3.22 -1.96
CA PHE A 74 -9.12 -4.64 -2.27
C PHE A 74 -8.03 -5.17 -3.21
N ALA A 75 -7.69 -4.42 -4.26
CA ALA A 75 -6.62 -4.81 -5.17
C ALA A 75 -5.26 -4.91 -4.45
N ALA A 76 -4.95 -3.97 -3.56
CA ALA A 76 -3.76 -4.01 -2.73
C ALA A 76 -3.73 -5.24 -1.80
N ALA A 77 -4.86 -5.56 -1.15
CA ALA A 77 -4.97 -6.75 -0.30
C ALA A 77 -4.79 -8.07 -1.08
N ILE A 78 -5.43 -8.20 -2.25
CA ILE A 78 -5.29 -9.38 -3.13
C ILE A 78 -3.84 -9.52 -3.58
N ASN A 79 -3.18 -8.42 -3.95
CA ASN A 79 -1.79 -8.43 -4.34
C ASN A 79 -0.88 -8.91 -3.20
N ALA A 80 -1.06 -8.34 -2.00
CA ALA A 80 -0.28 -8.70 -0.83
C ALA A 80 -0.46 -10.18 -0.44
N CYS A 81 -1.68 -10.72 -0.50
CA CYS A 81 -1.94 -12.14 -0.28
C CYS A 81 -1.26 -13.03 -1.34
N THR A 82 -1.30 -12.62 -2.61
CA THR A 82 -0.65 -13.36 -3.72
C THR A 82 0.86 -13.41 -3.53
N MET A 83 1.46 -12.28 -3.13
CA MET A 83 2.89 -12.20 -2.81
C MET A 83 3.29 -13.08 -1.63
N LEU A 84 2.48 -13.13 -0.58
CA LEU A 84 2.73 -14.02 0.55
C LEU A 84 2.64 -15.50 0.16
N ALA A 85 1.70 -15.87 -0.72
CA ALA A 85 1.61 -17.23 -1.23
C ALA A 85 2.86 -17.62 -2.05
N ILE A 86 3.35 -16.72 -2.90
CA ILE A 86 4.58 -16.95 -3.68
C ILE A 86 5.81 -17.02 -2.79
N ALA A 87 5.95 -16.11 -1.83
CA ALA A 87 7.04 -16.16 -0.85
C ALA A 87 7.04 -17.46 -0.03
N ALA A 88 5.86 -17.94 0.37
CA ALA A 88 5.71 -19.22 1.05
C ALA A 88 6.09 -20.41 0.15
N ALA A 89 5.71 -20.40 -1.13
CA ALA A 89 6.09 -21.43 -2.10
C ALA A 89 7.61 -21.46 -2.33
N ILE A 90 8.25 -20.30 -2.51
CA ILE A 90 9.71 -20.16 -2.63
C ILE A 90 10.39 -20.69 -1.36
N ALA A 91 9.93 -20.28 -0.18
CA ALA A 91 10.51 -20.72 1.08
C ALA A 91 10.38 -22.24 1.28
N TYR A 92 9.23 -22.81 0.92
CA TYR A 92 9.02 -24.26 0.96
C TYR A 92 10.02 -25.00 0.05
N GLU A 93 10.11 -24.60 -1.23
CA GLU A 93 11.03 -25.19 -2.20
C GLU A 93 12.49 -25.04 -1.75
N ALA A 94 12.88 -23.86 -1.24
CA ALA A 94 14.23 -23.60 -0.74
C ALA A 94 14.59 -24.51 0.45
N VAL A 95 13.66 -24.70 1.39
CA VAL A 95 13.87 -25.61 2.53
C VAL A 95 14.02 -27.06 2.07
N GLN A 96 13.29 -27.48 1.03
CA GLN A 96 13.44 -28.83 0.49
C GLN A 96 14.79 -29.01 -0.20
N ARG A 97 15.24 -28.02 -0.98
CA ARG A 97 16.56 -28.03 -1.64
C ARG A 97 17.75 -27.95 -0.70
N LEU A 98 17.57 -27.40 0.52
CA LEU A 98 18.59 -27.49 1.56
C LEU A 98 18.79 -28.94 2.07
N LYS A 99 17.75 -29.78 2.00
CA LYS A 99 17.82 -31.20 2.38
C LYS A 99 18.32 -32.08 1.25
N GLU A 100 17.84 -31.81 0.05
CA GLU A 100 18.19 -32.52 -1.19
C GLU A 100 18.70 -31.50 -2.22
N PRO A 101 20.02 -31.21 -2.23
CA PRO A 101 20.59 -30.21 -3.13
C PRO A 101 20.32 -30.53 -4.60
N ALA A 102 19.79 -29.54 -5.32
CA ALA A 102 19.60 -29.62 -6.76
C ALA A 102 20.90 -29.29 -7.50
N ASP A 103 21.06 -29.83 -8.71
CA ASP A 103 22.09 -29.40 -9.64
C ASP A 103 21.73 -28.03 -10.22
N ILE A 104 22.68 -27.09 -10.15
CA ILE A 104 22.48 -25.70 -10.57
C ILE A 104 23.59 -25.30 -11.51
N HIS A 105 23.23 -24.82 -12.70
CA HIS A 105 24.17 -24.22 -13.65
C HIS A 105 24.57 -22.80 -13.20
N GLY A 106 25.40 -22.70 -12.15
CA GLY A 106 25.73 -21.44 -11.48
C GLY A 106 26.26 -20.33 -12.39
N ALA A 107 27.16 -20.66 -13.33
CA ALA A 107 27.72 -19.68 -14.27
C ALA A 107 26.64 -19.09 -15.20
N ALA A 108 25.73 -19.94 -15.68
CA ALA A 108 24.61 -19.51 -16.51
C ALA A 108 23.61 -18.67 -15.70
N ALA A 109 23.30 -19.08 -14.46
CA ALA A 109 22.42 -18.33 -13.56
C ALA A 109 22.98 -16.93 -13.25
N ALA A 110 24.27 -16.83 -12.94
CA ALA A 110 24.95 -15.55 -12.71
C ALA A 110 24.94 -14.66 -13.96
N ALA A 111 25.14 -15.24 -15.15
CA ALA A 111 25.10 -14.48 -16.40
C ALA A 111 23.72 -13.89 -16.69
N ILE A 112 22.65 -14.67 -16.45
CA ILE A 112 21.27 -14.20 -16.64
C ILE A 112 20.94 -13.09 -15.63
N ALA A 113 21.25 -13.30 -14.35
CA ALA A 113 21.03 -12.30 -13.30
C ALA A 113 21.85 -11.01 -13.55
N LEU A 114 23.06 -11.13 -14.10
CA LEU A 114 23.88 -9.97 -14.48
C LEU A 114 23.26 -9.19 -15.66
N ALA A 115 22.70 -9.89 -16.65
CA ALA A 115 21.96 -9.25 -17.74
C ALA A 115 20.73 -8.49 -17.20
N GLY A 116 20.06 -9.04 -16.18
CA GLY A 116 18.94 -8.39 -15.49
C GLY A 116 19.32 -7.16 -14.73
N LEU A 117 20.37 -7.26 -13.92
CA LEU A 117 20.93 -6.12 -13.24
C LEU A 117 21.32 -5.00 -14.23
N ALA A 118 21.93 -5.36 -15.37
CA ALA A 118 22.28 -4.39 -16.41
C ALA A 118 21.04 -3.72 -17.03
N LEU A 119 19.96 -4.48 -17.28
CA LEU A 119 18.70 -3.94 -17.76
C LEU A 119 18.05 -3.00 -16.73
N ASN A 120 17.97 -3.41 -15.47
CA ASN A 120 17.42 -2.60 -14.37
C ASN A 120 18.18 -1.29 -14.21
N LEU A 121 19.53 -1.34 -14.25
CA LEU A 121 20.36 -0.14 -14.25
C LEU A 121 20.14 0.75 -15.48
N ALA A 122 19.94 0.17 -16.67
CA ALA A 122 19.62 0.93 -17.87
C ALA A 122 18.26 1.62 -17.76
N ILE A 123 17.24 0.94 -17.23
CA ILE A 123 15.90 1.49 -16.98
C ILE A 123 15.99 2.64 -15.96
N VAL A 124 16.69 2.45 -14.84
CA VAL A 124 16.91 3.51 -13.84
C VAL A 124 17.59 4.72 -14.47
N LYS A 125 18.68 4.51 -15.21
CA LYS A 125 19.40 5.59 -15.91
C LYS A 125 18.50 6.33 -16.91
N TRP A 126 17.57 5.62 -17.56
CA TRP A 126 16.64 6.21 -18.51
C TRP A 126 15.49 7.00 -17.82
N LEU A 127 15.06 6.55 -16.64
CA LEU A 127 14.01 7.21 -15.85
C LEU A 127 14.53 8.40 -15.03
N MET A 128 15.78 8.35 -14.56
CA MET A 128 16.39 9.37 -13.70
C MET A 128 16.27 10.84 -14.20
N PRO A 129 16.46 11.14 -15.50
CA PRO A 129 16.27 12.49 -16.03
C PRO A 129 14.83 13.03 -15.82
N HIS A 130 13.86 12.14 -15.66
CA HIS A 130 12.44 12.47 -15.51
C HIS A 130 11.96 12.39 -14.06
N ARG A 131 12.87 12.33 -13.06
CA ARG A 131 12.55 12.19 -11.63
C ARG A 131 11.65 13.29 -11.03
N HIS A 132 11.43 14.38 -11.75
CA HIS A 132 10.48 15.43 -11.38
C HIS A 132 9.02 14.95 -11.50
N ASP A 133 8.76 13.95 -12.35
CA ASP A 133 7.50 13.22 -12.42
C ASP A 133 7.45 12.18 -11.29
N MET A 134 6.38 12.23 -10.49
CA MET A 134 6.15 11.29 -9.39
C MET A 134 6.10 9.84 -9.89
N ASN A 135 5.54 9.60 -11.08
CA ASN A 135 5.44 8.26 -11.66
C ASN A 135 6.81 7.73 -12.09
N ALA A 136 7.63 8.57 -12.72
CA ALA A 136 8.99 8.19 -13.10
C ALA A 136 9.89 7.97 -11.88
N ARG A 137 9.73 8.78 -10.83
CA ARG A 137 10.42 8.59 -9.54
C ARG A 137 9.99 7.30 -8.85
N ALA A 138 8.69 7.00 -8.80
CA ALA A 138 8.16 5.78 -8.22
C ALA A 138 8.67 4.54 -8.96
N ALA A 139 8.61 4.55 -10.30
CA ALA A 139 9.15 3.48 -11.12
C ALA A 139 10.66 3.28 -10.91
N ALA A 140 11.45 4.35 -10.82
CA ALA A 140 12.88 4.24 -10.56
C ALA A 140 13.20 3.68 -9.16
N LEU A 141 12.44 4.08 -8.13
CA LEU A 141 12.59 3.54 -6.78
C LEU A 141 12.21 2.07 -6.69
N HIS A 142 11.19 1.66 -7.44
CA HIS A 142 10.77 0.27 -7.54
C HIS A 142 11.87 -0.59 -8.18
N VAL A 143 12.33 -0.21 -9.37
CA VAL A 143 13.44 -0.92 -10.04
C VAL A 143 14.69 -0.94 -9.17
N LEU A 144 14.95 0.11 -8.38
CA LEU A 144 16.08 0.14 -7.44
C LEU A 144 15.94 -0.91 -6.32
N GLY A 145 14.71 -1.19 -5.88
CA GLY A 145 14.40 -2.25 -4.93
C GLY A 145 14.71 -3.64 -5.47
N ASP A 146 14.47 -3.86 -6.77
CA ASP A 146 14.68 -5.15 -7.44
C ASP A 146 16.16 -5.54 -7.55
N LEU A 147 17.10 -4.57 -7.48
CA LEU A 147 18.53 -4.87 -7.53
C LEU A 147 18.97 -5.86 -6.45
N LEU A 148 18.31 -5.88 -5.28
CA LEU A 148 18.67 -6.79 -4.20
C LEU A 148 18.48 -8.26 -4.61
N GLY A 149 17.40 -8.56 -5.34
CA GLY A 149 17.12 -9.90 -5.86
C GLY A 149 18.17 -10.32 -6.87
N SER A 150 18.44 -9.46 -7.86
CA SER A 150 19.46 -9.74 -8.88
C SER A 150 20.86 -9.88 -8.28
N ILE A 151 21.24 -9.06 -7.30
CA ILE A 151 22.52 -9.18 -6.58
C ILE A 151 22.61 -10.53 -5.85
N ALA A 152 21.54 -10.93 -5.15
CA ALA A 152 21.51 -12.23 -4.46
C ALA A 152 21.67 -13.40 -5.44
N ALA A 153 21.00 -13.35 -6.60
CA ALA A 153 21.14 -14.35 -7.65
C ALA A 153 22.55 -14.37 -8.30
N ILE A 154 23.16 -13.20 -8.54
CA ILE A 154 24.55 -13.09 -9.05
C ILE A 154 25.53 -13.71 -8.06
N VAL A 155 25.44 -13.34 -6.78
CA VAL A 155 26.32 -13.86 -5.73
C VAL A 155 26.15 -15.38 -5.59
N SER A 156 24.91 -15.86 -5.58
CA SER A 156 24.60 -17.30 -5.59
C SER A 156 25.27 -18.01 -6.76
N GLY A 157 25.01 -17.57 -7.99
CA GLY A 157 25.55 -18.20 -9.19
C GLY A 157 27.08 -18.16 -9.25
N ALA A 158 27.71 -17.06 -8.81
CA ALA A 158 29.17 -16.94 -8.73
C ALA A 158 29.79 -17.91 -7.73
N VAL A 159 29.20 -18.04 -6.53
CA VAL A 159 29.66 -19.01 -5.52
C VAL A 159 29.55 -20.43 -6.06
N ILE A 160 28.44 -20.78 -6.70
CA ILE A 160 28.24 -22.10 -7.31
C ILE A 160 29.25 -22.36 -8.42
N ALA A 161 29.48 -21.38 -9.30
CA ALA A 161 30.44 -21.53 -10.40
C ALA A 161 31.89 -21.73 -9.92
N LEU A 162 32.28 -21.09 -8.81
CA LEU A 162 33.64 -21.15 -8.28
C LEU A 162 33.88 -22.33 -7.32
N THR A 163 32.86 -22.77 -6.60
CA THR A 163 33.01 -23.73 -5.49
C THR A 163 32.18 -25.00 -5.65
N GLY A 164 31.16 -25.00 -6.52
CA GLY A 164 30.16 -26.07 -6.61
C GLY A 164 29.16 -26.10 -5.46
N TRP A 165 29.20 -25.16 -4.50
CA TRP A 165 28.33 -25.18 -3.32
C TRP A 165 26.92 -24.68 -3.64
N THR A 166 26.04 -25.58 -4.06
CA THR A 166 24.64 -25.29 -4.45
C THR A 166 23.70 -24.82 -3.33
N PRO A 167 23.89 -25.11 -2.03
CA PRO A 167 22.99 -24.62 -0.98
C PRO A 167 22.89 -23.08 -0.88
N ILE A 168 23.88 -22.33 -1.37
CA ILE A 168 23.83 -20.86 -1.41
C ILE A 168 22.59 -20.35 -2.15
N ASP A 169 22.13 -21.07 -3.18
CA ASP A 169 20.98 -20.66 -3.98
C ASP A 169 19.70 -20.70 -3.15
N SER A 170 19.52 -21.75 -2.36
CA SER A 170 18.37 -21.87 -1.45
C SER A 170 18.42 -20.81 -0.33
N LEU A 171 19.61 -20.49 0.18
CA LEU A 171 19.78 -19.41 1.16
C LEU A 171 19.46 -18.03 0.55
N ALA A 172 19.90 -17.78 -0.68
CA ALA A 172 19.57 -16.57 -1.43
C ALA A 172 18.07 -16.46 -1.71
N SER A 173 17.42 -17.56 -2.12
CA SER A 173 15.96 -17.63 -2.30
C SER A 173 15.19 -17.37 -1.01
N LEU A 174 15.64 -17.92 0.14
CA LEU A 174 15.04 -17.64 1.43
C LEU A 174 15.17 -16.16 1.81
N LEU A 175 16.33 -15.56 1.56
CA LEU A 175 16.53 -14.12 1.77
C LEU A 175 15.55 -13.30 0.93
N ILE A 176 15.46 -13.57 -0.38
CA ILE A 176 14.50 -12.90 -1.27
C ILE A 176 13.06 -13.11 -0.78
N GLY A 177 12.69 -14.34 -0.44
CA GLY A 177 11.37 -14.68 0.09
C GLY A 177 11.02 -13.93 1.38
N VAL A 178 11.98 -13.75 2.29
CA VAL A 178 11.79 -12.97 3.52
C VAL A 178 11.58 -11.49 3.21
N LEU A 179 12.34 -10.92 2.29
CA LEU A 179 12.18 -9.51 1.86
C LEU A 179 10.79 -9.29 1.26
N ILE A 180 10.36 -10.19 0.36
CA ILE A 180 9.01 -10.17 -0.22
C ILE A 180 7.94 -10.30 0.87
N ALA A 181 8.09 -11.25 1.79
CA ALA A 181 7.12 -11.48 2.86
C ALA A 181 6.98 -10.28 3.79
N VAL A 182 8.08 -9.64 4.21
CA VAL A 182 8.04 -8.45 5.07
C VAL A 182 7.34 -7.29 4.37
N SER A 183 7.69 -7.02 3.10
CA SER A 183 7.03 -5.99 2.29
C SER A 183 5.53 -6.25 2.17
N SER A 184 5.16 -7.49 1.88
CA SER A 184 3.78 -7.89 1.64
C SER A 184 2.94 -7.88 2.91
N LEU A 185 3.50 -8.27 4.07
CA LEU A 185 2.82 -8.17 5.36
C LEU A 185 2.51 -6.72 5.74
N ARG A 186 3.43 -5.79 5.45
CA ARG A 186 3.20 -4.36 5.68
C ARG A 186 2.07 -3.84 4.80
N LEU A 187 2.10 -4.16 3.50
CA LEU A 187 1.05 -3.77 2.56
C LEU A 187 -0.31 -4.38 2.95
N LEU A 188 -0.32 -5.65 3.37
CA LEU A 188 -1.53 -6.33 3.82
C LEU A 188 -2.11 -5.66 5.07
N HIS A 189 -1.25 -5.34 6.05
CA HIS A 189 -1.66 -4.63 7.26
C HIS A 189 -2.25 -3.24 6.92
N GLU A 190 -1.61 -2.47 6.05
CA GLU A 190 -2.13 -1.17 5.59
C GLU A 190 -3.49 -1.31 4.90
N ALA A 191 -3.66 -2.31 4.04
CA ALA A 191 -4.92 -2.58 3.36
C ALA A 191 -6.04 -2.98 4.35
N PHE A 192 -5.76 -3.87 5.30
CA PHE A 192 -6.72 -4.24 6.35
C PHE A 192 -7.08 -3.06 7.25
N HIS A 193 -6.08 -2.28 7.66
CA HIS A 193 -6.30 -1.07 8.45
C HIS A 193 -7.26 -0.11 7.73
N ALA A 194 -7.06 0.10 6.42
CA ALA A 194 -7.96 0.93 5.61
C ALA A 194 -9.35 0.31 5.43
N LEU A 195 -9.47 -1.02 5.30
CA LEU A 195 -10.76 -1.72 5.23
C LEU A 195 -11.56 -1.63 6.54
N MET A 196 -10.88 -1.53 7.67
CA MET A 196 -11.45 -1.44 9.02
C MET A 196 -11.76 0.00 9.44
N GLU A 197 -11.86 0.94 8.49
CA GLU A 197 -12.03 2.38 8.76
C GLU A 197 -10.94 2.99 9.66
N GLY A 198 -9.73 2.44 9.61
CA GLY A 198 -8.62 2.91 10.41
C GLY A 198 -8.22 4.35 10.10
N VAL A 199 -7.81 5.08 11.13
CA VAL A 199 -7.28 6.44 11.02
C VAL A 199 -6.05 6.43 10.10
N PRO A 200 -5.96 7.32 9.08
CA PRO A 200 -4.78 7.38 8.22
C PRO A 200 -3.48 7.52 9.03
N LEU A 201 -2.46 6.70 8.74
CA LEU A 201 -1.22 6.60 9.54
C LEU A 201 -0.43 7.92 9.71
N ARG A 202 -0.74 8.94 8.91
CA ARG A 202 -0.10 10.27 8.95
C ARG A 202 -0.85 11.29 9.82
N LEU A 203 -2.03 10.93 10.36
CA LEU A 203 -2.87 11.82 11.14
C LEU A 203 -2.89 11.39 12.61
N SER A 204 -2.81 12.38 13.51
CA SER A 204 -3.16 12.22 14.92
C SER A 204 -4.56 12.78 15.15
N VAL A 205 -5.45 11.94 15.69
CA VAL A 205 -6.81 12.36 16.07
C VAL A 205 -6.75 13.40 17.19
N GLU A 206 -5.78 13.29 18.09
CA GLU A 206 -5.57 14.20 19.21
C GLU A 206 -5.08 15.58 18.75
N GLU A 207 -4.15 15.64 17.80
CA GLU A 207 -3.75 16.90 17.17
C GLU A 207 -4.92 17.54 16.43
N LEU A 208 -5.62 16.75 15.62
CA LEU A 208 -6.75 17.23 14.83
C LEU A 208 -7.87 17.78 15.72
N GLY A 209 -8.25 17.05 16.78
CA GLY A 209 -9.24 17.48 17.75
C GLY A 209 -8.82 18.75 18.51
N ARG A 210 -7.55 18.87 18.90
CA ARG A 210 -7.01 20.09 19.55
C ARG A 210 -7.10 21.31 18.64
N GLU A 211 -6.73 21.16 17.38
CA GLU A 211 -6.76 22.26 16.42
C GLU A 211 -8.19 22.69 16.07
N MET A 212 -9.11 21.74 15.94
CA MET A 212 -10.53 22.05 15.79
C MET A 212 -11.10 22.76 17.03
N ALA A 213 -10.74 22.32 18.24
CA ALA A 213 -11.19 22.92 19.49
C ALA A 213 -10.60 24.32 19.74
N ALA A 214 -9.47 24.65 19.11
CA ALA A 214 -8.86 25.98 19.17
C ALA A 214 -9.53 27.01 18.26
N ALA A 215 -10.43 26.58 17.36
CA ALA A 215 -11.16 27.47 16.47
C ALA A 215 -12.14 28.38 17.24
N GLU A 216 -12.32 29.60 16.75
CA GLU A 216 -13.20 30.58 17.39
C GLU A 216 -14.65 30.07 17.45
N GLY A 217 -15.26 30.18 18.63
CA GLY A 217 -16.63 29.76 18.89
C GLY A 217 -16.82 28.27 19.19
N VAL A 218 -15.76 27.45 19.09
CA VAL A 218 -15.76 26.04 19.49
C VAL A 218 -15.36 25.92 20.96
N ASP A 219 -16.12 25.14 21.73
CA ASP A 219 -15.81 24.79 23.12
C ASP A 219 -15.13 23.43 23.23
N SER A 220 -15.63 22.43 22.49
CA SER A 220 -15.04 21.10 22.46
C SER A 220 -15.44 20.33 21.20
N VAL A 221 -14.68 19.30 20.87
CA VAL A 221 -14.98 18.35 19.79
C VAL A 221 -14.99 16.95 20.39
N HIS A 222 -16.01 16.18 20.08
CA HIS A 222 -16.14 14.79 20.50
C HIS A 222 -16.72 13.92 19.36
N ASP A 223 -16.78 12.62 19.59
CA ASP A 223 -17.17 11.62 18.57
C ASP A 223 -16.44 11.83 17.22
N LEU A 224 -15.13 12.12 17.32
CA LEU A 224 -14.28 12.43 16.18
C LEU A 224 -13.81 11.14 15.50
N HIS A 225 -14.36 10.87 14.33
CA HIS A 225 -14.03 9.73 13.47
C HIS A 225 -13.35 10.22 12.20
N VAL A 226 -12.23 9.58 11.85
CA VAL A 226 -11.47 9.90 10.64
C VAL A 226 -11.07 8.59 9.97
N TRP A 227 -11.36 8.45 8.68
CA TRP A 227 -11.08 7.22 7.93
C TRP A 227 -10.71 7.51 6.48
N THR A 228 -10.13 6.51 5.80
CA THR A 228 -9.78 6.60 4.38
C THR A 228 -10.93 6.06 3.53
N LEU A 229 -11.44 6.86 2.59
CA LEU A 229 -12.45 6.39 1.62
C LEU A 229 -11.81 5.64 0.45
N SER A 230 -10.71 6.19 -0.10
CA SER A 230 -10.01 5.67 -1.28
C SER A 230 -8.75 6.47 -1.56
N GLY A 231 -7.64 5.79 -1.83
CA GLY A 231 -6.36 6.43 -2.12
C GLY A 231 -6.01 7.48 -1.06
N SER A 232 -5.95 8.75 -1.45
CA SER A 232 -5.69 9.90 -0.57
C SER A 232 -6.95 10.62 -0.05
N ARG A 233 -8.16 10.17 -0.42
CA ARG A 233 -9.41 10.80 0.04
C ARG A 233 -9.74 10.36 1.46
N ILE A 234 -9.69 11.31 2.36
CA ILE A 234 -9.97 11.15 3.78
C ILE A 234 -11.35 11.74 4.07
N ALA A 235 -12.13 11.02 4.88
CA ALA A 235 -13.39 11.48 5.41
C ALA A 235 -13.29 11.69 6.92
N LEU A 236 -14.07 12.66 7.41
CA LEU A 236 -14.16 12.99 8.82
C LEU A 236 -15.62 13.20 9.21
N SER A 237 -15.99 12.66 10.36
CA SER A 237 -17.24 12.95 11.06
C SER A 237 -16.92 13.36 12.49
N ALA A 238 -17.55 14.42 12.99
CA ALA A 238 -17.37 14.84 14.38
C ALA A 238 -18.56 15.65 14.90
N HIS A 239 -18.72 15.64 16.22
CA HIS A 239 -19.62 16.52 16.93
C HIS A 239 -18.83 17.72 17.46
N VAL A 240 -19.33 18.92 17.21
CA VAL A 240 -18.67 20.18 17.55
C VAL A 240 -19.55 20.96 18.51
N VAL A 241 -19.14 21.04 19.77
CA VAL A 241 -19.83 21.85 20.77
C VAL A 241 -19.46 23.31 20.53
N VAL A 242 -20.45 24.13 20.24
CA VAL A 242 -20.31 25.56 19.97
C VAL A 242 -20.97 26.39 21.05
N ARG A 243 -20.38 27.55 21.35
CA ARG A 243 -20.89 28.49 22.36
C ARG A 243 -22.27 29.05 22.01
N ASP A 244 -22.49 29.27 20.71
CA ASP A 244 -23.72 29.82 20.17
C ASP A 244 -23.98 29.22 18.78
N LEU A 245 -25.07 28.47 18.65
CA LEU A 245 -25.48 27.85 17.39
C LEU A 245 -25.80 28.89 16.30
N SER A 246 -26.11 30.13 16.67
CA SER A 246 -26.39 31.21 15.71
C SER A 246 -25.17 31.60 14.87
N HIS A 247 -23.96 31.23 15.32
CA HIS A 247 -22.69 31.49 14.62
C HIS A 247 -22.19 30.32 13.77
N TRP A 248 -22.95 29.23 13.68
CA TRP A 248 -22.51 28.02 12.99
C TRP A 248 -22.24 28.24 11.49
N ASP A 249 -22.96 29.15 10.86
CA ASP A 249 -22.78 29.58 9.47
C ASP A 249 -21.38 30.12 9.18
N ARG A 250 -20.71 30.69 10.19
CA ARG A 250 -19.32 31.17 10.13
C ARG A 250 -18.32 30.15 10.64
N THR A 251 -18.65 29.40 11.70
CA THR A 251 -17.75 28.39 12.30
C THR A 251 -17.52 27.20 11.37
N LEU A 252 -18.56 26.70 10.69
CA LEU A 252 -18.43 25.52 9.82
C LEU A 252 -17.45 25.74 8.65
N PRO A 253 -17.54 26.81 7.85
CA PRO A 253 -16.56 27.08 6.79
C PRO A 253 -15.13 27.25 7.31
N ALA A 254 -14.95 27.86 8.49
CA ALA A 254 -13.64 28.05 9.10
C ALA A 254 -13.00 26.69 9.49
N LEU A 255 -13.78 25.80 10.11
CA LEU A 255 -13.33 24.44 10.41
C LEU A 255 -13.05 23.62 9.15
N GLN A 256 -13.90 23.72 8.12
CA GLN A 256 -13.68 23.05 6.84
C GLN A 256 -12.40 23.56 6.15
N ALA A 257 -12.13 24.87 6.20
CA ALA A 257 -10.88 25.45 5.68
C ALA A 257 -9.67 24.93 6.45
N LEU A 258 -9.71 24.95 7.79
CA LEU A 258 -8.67 24.39 8.66
C LEU A 258 -8.35 22.93 8.31
N LEU A 259 -9.38 22.08 8.25
CA LEU A 259 -9.26 20.65 7.97
C LEU A 259 -8.69 20.37 6.58
N ARG A 260 -9.11 21.15 5.57
CA ARG A 260 -8.62 21.03 4.21
C ARG A 260 -7.19 21.52 4.06
N GLU A 261 -6.86 22.68 4.61
CA GLU A 261 -5.57 23.35 4.40
C GLU A 261 -4.44 22.71 5.22
N ARG A 262 -4.71 22.32 6.47
CA ARG A 262 -3.69 21.72 7.34
C ARG A 262 -3.62 20.20 7.27
N PHE A 263 -4.77 19.54 7.09
CA PHE A 263 -4.85 18.08 7.18
C PHE A 263 -5.24 17.41 5.85
N GLY A 264 -5.58 18.17 4.80
CA GLY A 264 -5.96 17.62 3.50
C GLY A 264 -7.29 16.87 3.50
N ILE A 265 -8.18 17.14 4.48
CA ILE A 265 -9.47 16.46 4.60
C ILE A 265 -10.55 17.26 3.87
N GLU A 266 -11.05 16.71 2.77
CA GLU A 266 -12.06 17.37 1.94
C GLU A 266 -13.50 16.94 2.24
N HIS A 267 -13.70 15.68 2.67
CA HIS A 267 -15.03 15.15 2.94
C HIS A 267 -15.34 15.22 4.44
N VAL A 268 -16.00 16.28 4.86
CA VAL A 268 -16.23 16.58 6.28
C VAL A 268 -17.72 16.68 6.59
N THR A 269 -18.17 15.95 7.61
CA THR A 269 -19.48 16.12 8.25
C THR A 269 -19.28 16.58 9.69
N LEU A 270 -19.70 17.79 10.03
CA LEU A 270 -19.65 18.30 11.41
C LEU A 270 -21.07 18.52 11.91
N GLN A 271 -21.42 17.90 13.02
CA GLN A 271 -22.69 18.12 13.70
C GLN A 271 -22.50 19.18 14.78
N PRO A 272 -23.14 20.36 14.69
CA PRO A 272 -23.06 21.35 15.75
C PRO A 272 -23.92 20.93 16.94
N GLU A 273 -23.39 21.14 18.14
CA GLU A 273 -24.10 20.92 19.41
C GLU A 273 -24.02 22.18 20.27
N PRO A 274 -25.09 22.56 20.99
CA PRO A 274 -25.03 23.67 21.92
C PRO A 274 -24.15 23.31 23.12
N ALA A 275 -23.42 24.29 23.64
CA ALA A 275 -22.82 24.21 24.98
C ALA A 275 -23.94 24.05 26.02
N THR A 276 -24.25 22.79 26.37
CA THR A 276 -25.33 22.29 27.23
C THR A 276 -26.70 22.07 26.58
N ALA A 277 -27.15 20.81 26.63
CA ALA A 277 -28.48 20.49 27.14
C ALA A 277 -28.31 19.43 28.24
N PRO A 278 -28.47 19.76 29.54
CA PRO A 278 -28.65 18.70 30.53
C PRO A 278 -29.88 17.89 30.13
N LEU A 279 -29.81 16.56 30.28
CA LEU A 279 -30.98 15.69 30.17
C LEU A 279 -32.03 16.15 31.19
N VAL A 280 -32.99 16.98 30.75
CA VAL A 280 -34.18 17.26 31.55
C VAL A 280 -35.06 16.02 31.42
N ARG A 281 -35.04 15.18 32.46
CA ARG A 281 -36.10 14.16 32.61
C ARG A 281 -37.39 14.93 32.81
N VAL A 282 -38.18 15.07 31.75
CA VAL A 282 -39.53 15.63 31.85
C VAL A 282 -40.31 14.70 32.78
N ALA A 283 -40.60 15.17 33.99
CA ALA A 283 -41.54 14.48 34.86
C ALA A 283 -42.90 14.56 34.18
N VAL A 284 -43.37 13.44 33.62
CA VAL A 284 -44.74 13.33 33.11
C VAL A 284 -45.69 13.57 34.31
N PRO A 285 -46.53 14.62 34.30
CA PRO A 285 -47.52 14.82 35.36
C PRO A 285 -48.50 13.64 35.34
N GLY A 286 -48.52 12.82 36.39
CA GLY A 286 -49.52 11.74 36.55
C GLY A 286 -48.98 10.35 36.88
N LEU A 287 -47.68 10.08 36.80
CA LEU A 287 -47.12 8.79 37.25
C LEU A 287 -46.77 8.86 38.74
N ALA A 288 -47.81 8.90 39.57
CA ALA A 288 -47.70 8.57 40.98
C ALA A 288 -47.13 7.13 41.10
N ARG A 289 -46.02 7.00 41.84
CA ARG A 289 -45.49 5.69 42.24
C ARG A 289 -46.56 4.96 43.05
N SER A 290 -47.19 3.95 42.46
CA SER A 290 -47.86 2.90 43.22
C SER A 290 -46.80 2.18 44.03
N LYS A 291 -46.74 2.45 45.34
CA LYS A 291 -46.11 1.56 46.30
C LYS A 291 -46.99 0.32 46.43
N ARG A 292 -46.55 -0.81 45.89
CA ARG A 292 -46.67 -2.16 46.45
C ARG A 292 -45.84 -3.12 45.60
#